data_AF-A0A432J3M6-F1
#
_entry.id   AF-A0A432J3M6-F1
#
_cell.length_a   1.000
_cell.length_b   1.000
_cell.length_c   1.000
_cell.angle_alpha   90.00
_cell.angle_beta   90.00
_cell.angle_gamma   90.00
#
_symmetry.space_group_name_H-M   'P 1'
#
loop_
_entity.id
_entity.type
_entity.pdbx_description
1 polymer ?
#
loop_
_entity_poly.entity_id
_entity_poly.type
_entity_poly.pdbx_seq_one_letter_code
_entity_poly.pdbx_strand_id
1 'polypeptide(L)'
;MTVNPYFLTFELLMYGLLALSLYDAHGRGWHVVWQLLASVLFGIMLEWATIRQLHAYHYGQFLIMIANEVPLAIGVGWGVIIYAARLYANATSLPRWARPLLAALLALSVDLSMDAIAIRLGMWDWGRGLDFQYFGVPWANFWAWFWVVTFFSAGLWLLADGKSAVSRWLGPAGALLLGVSGVLLTNDIIVYVVPQAWQTTVIAVTILGTLALTLALHPRISSRPLPAPARWTPLIFHLFFLTAGAISGVIFHPPLLLAVSLSIFGIAWTR
;
A
#
# COMPACT_ATOMS: atom_id res chain seq x y z
N MET A 1 18.16 -21.76 -11.73
CA MET A 1 17.48 -20.46 -11.92
C MET A 1 18.41 -19.38 -11.41
N THR A 2 18.73 -18.39 -12.23
CA THR A 2 19.45 -17.19 -11.77
C THR A 2 18.48 -16.33 -10.99
N VAL A 3 18.76 -16.10 -9.71
CA VAL A 3 17.94 -15.22 -8.85
C VAL A 3 18.06 -13.80 -9.38
N ASN A 4 16.93 -13.14 -9.67
CA ASN A 4 16.94 -11.75 -10.08
C ASN A 4 17.39 -10.89 -8.87
N PRO A 5 18.52 -10.14 -8.98
CA PRO A 5 19.05 -9.39 -7.84
C PRO A 5 18.07 -8.33 -7.32
N TYR A 6 17.25 -7.72 -8.19
CA TYR A 6 16.24 -6.75 -7.76
C TYR A 6 15.18 -7.40 -6.88
N PHE A 7 14.76 -8.63 -7.20
CA PHE A 7 13.74 -9.35 -6.45
C PHE A 7 14.30 -9.74 -5.10
N LEU A 8 15.49 -10.35 -5.09
CA LEU A 8 16.16 -10.75 -3.85
C LEU A 8 16.37 -9.57 -2.91
N THR A 9 16.87 -8.44 -3.43
CA THR A 9 17.07 -7.23 -2.62
C THR A 9 15.73 -6.72 -2.08
N PHE A 10 14.68 -6.66 -2.91
CA PHE A 10 13.36 -6.25 -2.45
C PHE A 10 12.82 -7.16 -1.34
N GLU A 11 12.92 -8.48 -1.49
CA GLU A 11 12.48 -9.44 -0.48
C GLU A 11 13.20 -9.26 0.86
N LEU A 12 14.54 -9.14 0.83
CA LEU A 12 15.33 -8.91 2.03
C LEU A 12 14.95 -7.60 2.72
N LEU A 13 14.67 -6.55 1.94
CA LEU A 13 14.19 -5.27 2.48
C LEU A 13 12.78 -5.41 3.10
N MET A 14 11.86 -6.14 2.47
CA MET A 14 10.52 -6.38 3.00
C MET A 14 10.57 -7.16 4.32
N TYR A 15 11.38 -8.21 4.39
CA TYR A 15 11.54 -8.99 5.63
C TYR A 15 12.26 -8.19 6.72
N GLY A 16 13.23 -7.34 6.36
CA GLY A 16 13.85 -6.39 7.29
C GLY A 16 12.85 -5.37 7.85
N LEU A 17 12.00 -4.80 7.01
CA LEU A 17 10.92 -3.90 7.42
C LEU A 17 9.87 -4.61 8.29
N LEU A 18 9.58 -5.88 8.01
CA LEU A 18 8.70 -6.69 8.85
C LEU A 18 9.30 -6.90 10.24
N ALA A 19 10.59 -7.26 10.33
CA ALA A 19 11.27 -7.41 11.60
C ALA A 19 11.26 -6.11 12.42
N LEU A 20 11.53 -4.97 11.77
CA LEU A 20 11.44 -3.65 12.40
C LEU A 20 10.02 -3.33 12.89
N SER A 21 9.01 -3.64 12.07
CA SER A 21 7.60 -3.42 12.41
C SER A 21 7.14 -4.33 13.54
N LEU A 22 7.56 -5.59 13.56
CA LEU A 22 7.28 -6.55 14.63
C LEU A 22 7.92 -6.11 15.94
N TYR A 23 9.16 -5.61 15.91
CA TYR A 23 9.84 -5.08 17.10
C TYR A 23 9.06 -3.89 17.72
N ASP A 24 8.68 -2.90 16.89
CA ASP A 24 7.87 -1.77 17.34
C ASP A 24 6.47 -2.22 17.83
N ALA A 25 5.79 -3.10 17.08
CA ALA A 25 4.47 -3.62 17.44
C ALA A 25 4.50 -4.42 18.76
N HIS A 26 5.51 -5.25 18.96
CA HIS A 26 5.69 -6.01 20.19
C HIS A 26 5.85 -5.08 21.41
N GLY A 27 6.62 -3.99 21.27
CA GLY A 27 6.75 -2.96 22.30
C GLY A 27 5.43 -2.26 22.66
N ARG A 28 4.44 -2.25 21.76
CA ARG A 28 3.09 -1.70 21.98
C ARG A 28 2.10 -2.75 22.52
N GLY A 29 2.49 -4.02 22.50
CA GLY A 29 1.73 -5.16 23.01
C GLY A 29 1.27 -6.13 21.92
N TRP A 30 1.03 -7.39 22.33
CA TRP A 30 0.71 -8.50 21.43
C TRP A 30 -0.48 -8.22 20.50
N HIS A 31 -1.48 -7.46 20.94
CA HIS A 31 -2.63 -7.10 20.11
C HIS A 31 -2.24 -6.27 18.89
N VAL A 32 -1.20 -5.43 18.97
CA VAL A 32 -0.68 -4.67 17.82
C VAL A 32 0.12 -5.58 16.88
N VAL A 33 0.86 -6.56 17.42
CA VAL A 33 1.47 -7.62 16.61
C VAL A 33 0.41 -8.36 15.81
N TRP A 34 -0.71 -8.71 16.45
CA TRP A 34 -1.83 -9.36 15.76
C TRP A 34 -2.44 -8.49 14.66
N GLN A 35 -2.61 -7.17 14.90
CA GLN A 35 -3.03 -6.24 13.85
C GLN A 35 -2.06 -6.21 12.65
N LEU A 36 -0.75 -6.20 12.89
CA LEU A 36 0.27 -6.24 11.83
C LEU A 36 0.21 -7.55 11.04
N LEU A 37 0.17 -8.70 11.73
CA LEU A 37 0.07 -10.01 11.07
C LEU A 37 -1.23 -10.16 10.27
N ALA A 38 -2.34 -9.65 10.80
CA ALA A 38 -3.60 -9.59 10.06
C ALA A 38 -3.50 -8.70 8.81
N SER A 39 -2.70 -7.62 8.85
CA SER A 39 -2.45 -6.77 7.68
C SER A 39 -1.64 -7.50 6.60
N VAL A 40 -0.66 -8.30 7.00
CA VAL A 40 0.10 -9.17 6.07
C VAL A 40 -0.82 -10.23 5.45
N LEU A 41 -1.60 -10.92 6.29
CA LEU A 41 -2.57 -11.92 5.84
C LEU A 41 -3.60 -11.32 4.88
N PHE A 42 -4.10 -10.11 5.20
CA PHE A 42 -5.02 -9.39 4.34
C PHE A 42 -4.45 -9.16 2.94
N GLY A 43 -3.20 -8.67 2.86
CA GLY A 43 -2.51 -8.45 1.59
C GLY A 43 -2.39 -9.75 0.79
N ILE A 44 -1.94 -10.84 1.41
CA ILE A 44 -1.82 -12.14 0.73
C ILE A 44 -3.18 -12.61 0.18
N MET A 45 -4.24 -12.51 0.99
CA MET A 45 -5.58 -12.93 0.58
C MET A 45 -6.14 -12.06 -0.56
N LEU A 46 -5.93 -10.75 -0.50
CA LEU A 46 -6.34 -9.80 -1.53
C LEU A 46 -5.66 -10.10 -2.87
N GLU A 47 -4.35 -10.25 -2.86
CA GLU A 47 -3.53 -10.57 -4.03
C GLU A 47 -3.97 -11.91 -4.64
N TRP A 48 -4.12 -12.93 -3.79
CA TRP A 48 -4.52 -14.26 -4.23
C TRP A 48 -5.92 -14.27 -4.87
N ALA A 49 -6.88 -13.58 -4.24
CA ALA A 49 -8.23 -13.43 -4.79
C ALA A 49 -8.20 -12.68 -6.14
N THR A 50 -7.39 -11.62 -6.25
CA THR A 50 -7.27 -10.82 -7.48
C THR A 50 -6.70 -11.64 -8.63
N ILE A 51 -5.66 -12.45 -8.38
CA ILE A 51 -5.06 -13.32 -9.41
C ILE A 51 -6.03 -14.44 -9.82
N ARG A 52 -6.64 -15.13 -8.84
CA ARG A 52 -7.47 -16.32 -9.09
C ARG A 52 -8.85 -16.02 -9.66
N GLN A 53 -9.46 -14.91 -9.24
CA GLN A 53 -10.84 -14.59 -9.64
C GLN A 53 -10.89 -13.63 -10.82
N LEU A 54 -9.95 -12.68 -10.88
CA LEU A 54 -9.97 -11.62 -11.89
C LEU A 54 -8.93 -11.82 -12.99
N HIS A 55 -7.95 -12.72 -12.80
CA HIS A 55 -6.83 -12.93 -13.73
C HIS A 55 -6.17 -11.61 -14.16
N ALA A 56 -6.08 -10.66 -13.22
CA ALA A 56 -5.78 -9.27 -13.52
C ALA A 56 -4.30 -9.01 -13.87
N TYR A 57 -3.38 -9.81 -13.30
CA TYR A 57 -1.94 -9.75 -13.52
C TYR A 57 -1.28 -11.03 -13.01
N HIS A 58 0.02 -11.19 -13.29
CA HIS A 58 0.83 -12.28 -12.77
C HIS A 58 2.15 -11.75 -12.19
N TYR A 59 2.63 -12.41 -11.13
CA TYR A 59 3.93 -12.10 -10.54
C TYR A 59 5.07 -12.82 -11.25
N GLY A 60 6.24 -12.16 -11.27
CA GLY A 60 7.50 -12.83 -11.51
C GLY A 60 7.85 -13.81 -10.39
N GLN A 61 8.97 -14.50 -10.52
CA GLN A 61 9.37 -15.53 -9.55
C GLN A 61 10.24 -14.95 -8.43
N PHE A 62 9.67 -14.87 -7.23
CA PHE A 62 10.34 -14.51 -5.99
C PHE A 62 10.80 -15.77 -5.24
N LEU A 63 11.63 -15.62 -4.20
CA LEU A 63 12.14 -16.75 -3.41
C LEU A 63 11.03 -17.53 -2.72
N ILE A 64 10.07 -16.83 -2.11
CA ILE A 64 8.96 -17.45 -1.37
C ILE A 64 7.65 -17.07 -2.04
N MET A 65 7.04 -18.06 -2.70
CA MET A 65 5.74 -17.94 -3.35
C MET A 65 4.68 -18.69 -2.53
N ILE A 66 3.57 -18.04 -2.23
CA ILE A 66 2.36 -18.63 -1.65
C ILE A 66 1.53 -19.22 -2.78
N ALA A 67 1.24 -20.52 -2.69
CA ALA A 67 0.50 -21.27 -3.70
C ALA A 67 1.06 -21.11 -5.14
N ASN A 68 2.37 -20.88 -5.27
CA ASN A 68 3.07 -20.61 -6.53
C ASN A 68 2.57 -19.37 -7.31
N GLU A 69 1.83 -18.46 -6.67
CA GLU A 69 1.20 -17.32 -7.36
C GLU A 69 1.50 -15.98 -6.70
N VAL A 70 1.41 -15.89 -5.38
CA VAL A 70 1.56 -14.63 -4.65
C VAL A 70 2.88 -14.63 -3.90
N PRO A 71 3.81 -13.71 -4.17
CA PRO A 71 5.04 -13.61 -3.41
C PRO A 71 4.75 -13.24 -1.96
N LEU A 72 5.37 -13.94 -1.00
CA LEU A 72 5.22 -13.61 0.41
C LEU A 72 5.66 -12.16 0.70
N ALA A 73 6.72 -11.69 0.04
CA ALA A 73 7.22 -10.34 0.19
C ALA A 73 6.19 -9.26 -0.19
N ILE A 74 5.27 -9.52 -1.11
CA ILE A 74 4.20 -8.57 -1.46
C ILE A 74 3.17 -8.49 -0.34
N GLY A 75 2.75 -9.64 0.21
CA GLY A 75 1.89 -9.67 1.39
C GLY A 75 2.51 -8.96 2.59
N VAL A 76 3.82 -9.16 2.78
CA VAL A 76 4.60 -8.43 3.79
C VAL A 76 4.61 -6.93 3.50
N GLY A 77 4.82 -6.53 2.24
CA GLY A 77 4.76 -5.15 1.76
C GLY A 77 3.46 -4.45 2.15
N TRP A 78 2.32 -5.07 1.84
CA TRP A 78 1.00 -4.60 2.28
C TRP A 78 0.94 -4.37 3.79
N GLY A 79 1.38 -5.36 4.58
CA GLY A 79 1.36 -5.27 6.04
C GLY A 79 2.20 -4.13 6.60
N VAL A 80 3.45 -3.98 6.14
CA VAL A 80 4.36 -2.95 6.65
C VAL A 80 3.97 -1.54 6.18
N ILE A 81 3.42 -1.40 4.97
CA ILE A 81 2.89 -0.12 4.45
C ILE A 81 1.68 0.31 5.28
N ILE A 82 0.69 -0.56 5.48
CA ILE A 82 -0.51 -0.25 6.28
C ILE A 82 -0.11 0.10 7.71
N TYR A 83 0.81 -0.68 8.30
CA TYR A 83 1.29 -0.43 9.66
C TYR A 83 1.99 0.94 9.78
N ALA A 84 2.93 1.25 8.88
CA ALA A 84 3.63 2.53 8.83
C ALA A 84 2.67 3.71 8.62
N ALA A 85 1.72 3.58 7.68
CA ALA A 85 0.73 4.60 7.37
C ALA A 85 -0.20 4.88 8.57
N ARG A 86 -0.62 3.83 9.30
CA ARG A 86 -1.41 3.99 10.54
C ARG A 86 -0.61 4.67 11.66
N LEU A 87 0.66 4.31 11.84
CA LEU A 87 1.54 4.97 12.82
C LEU A 87 1.68 6.46 12.50
N TYR A 88 1.89 6.80 11.22
CA TYR A 88 1.96 8.20 10.78
C TYR A 88 0.62 8.92 11.03
N ALA A 89 -0.50 8.35 10.59
CA ALA A 89 -1.81 8.96 10.76
C ALA A 89 -2.17 9.18 12.24
N ASN A 90 -1.78 8.27 13.12
CA ASN A 90 -1.94 8.41 14.57
C ASN A 90 -1.05 9.49 15.19
N ALA A 91 0.07 9.83 14.56
CA ALA A 91 0.93 10.94 14.99
C ALA A 91 0.40 12.31 14.56
N THR A 92 -0.70 12.37 13.80
CA THR A 92 -1.33 13.63 13.40
C THR A 92 -2.47 14.05 14.33
N SER A 93 -2.81 15.33 14.30
CA SER A 93 -4.00 15.89 14.95
C SER A 93 -5.32 15.56 14.22
N LEU A 94 -5.31 14.71 13.18
CA LEU A 94 -6.53 14.39 12.45
C LEU A 94 -7.57 13.68 13.35
N PRO A 95 -8.86 14.00 13.17
CA PRO A 95 -9.93 13.27 13.83
C PRO A 95 -9.91 11.80 13.37
N ARG A 96 -10.37 10.89 14.23
CA ARG A 96 -10.25 9.43 14.01
C ARG A 96 -10.85 8.98 12.68
N TRP A 97 -11.94 9.60 12.23
CA TRP A 97 -12.60 9.26 10.95
C TRP A 97 -11.76 9.62 9.71
N ALA A 98 -10.87 10.61 9.81
CA ALA A 98 -10.04 11.07 8.69
C ALA A 98 -8.69 10.34 8.60
N ARG A 99 -8.27 9.65 9.68
CA ARG A 99 -7.01 8.91 9.70
C ARG A 99 -6.92 7.77 8.68
N PRO A 100 -7.97 6.99 8.40
CA PRO A 100 -7.96 6.00 7.31
C PRO A 100 -7.71 6.62 5.94
N LEU A 101 -8.28 7.79 5.69
CA LEU A 101 -8.08 8.51 4.44
C LEU A 101 -6.62 8.95 4.27
N LEU A 102 -6.01 9.50 5.32
CA LEU A 102 -4.58 9.81 5.31
C LEU A 102 -3.73 8.54 5.13
N ALA A 103 -4.06 7.44 5.81
CA ALA A 103 -3.32 6.19 5.68
C ALA A 103 -3.36 5.66 4.23
N ALA A 104 -4.52 5.75 3.56
CA ALA A 104 -4.67 5.39 2.17
C ALA A 104 -3.87 6.29 1.22
N LEU A 105 -3.85 7.61 1.46
CA LEU A 105 -3.02 8.54 0.67
C LEU A 105 -1.52 8.24 0.82
N LEU A 106 -1.06 7.88 2.02
CA LEU A 106 0.34 7.50 2.27
C LEU A 106 0.72 6.16 1.63
N ALA A 107 -0.19 5.18 1.64
CA ALA A 107 0.02 3.92 0.95
C ALA A 107 0.03 4.12 -0.57
N LEU A 108 -0.89 4.93 -1.10
CA LEU A 108 -0.93 5.28 -2.51
C LEU A 108 0.33 6.00 -2.99
N SER A 109 0.92 6.87 -2.17
CA SER A 109 2.15 7.53 -2.59
C SER A 109 3.27 6.52 -2.82
N VAL A 110 3.34 5.45 -2.03
CA VAL A 110 4.29 4.35 -2.25
C VAL A 110 3.99 3.69 -3.59
N ASP A 111 2.75 3.25 -3.80
CA ASP A 111 2.33 2.52 -5.00
C ASP A 111 2.53 3.32 -6.30
N LEU A 112 2.14 4.60 -6.31
CA LEU A 112 2.32 5.53 -7.44
C LEU A 112 3.78 5.63 -7.90
N SER A 113 4.74 5.50 -7.00
CA SER A 113 6.18 5.55 -7.32
C SER A 113 6.79 4.17 -7.63
N MET A 114 6.18 3.12 -7.09
CA MET A 114 6.70 1.75 -7.13
C MET A 114 6.26 1.02 -8.40
N ASP A 115 4.95 0.99 -8.67
CA ASP A 115 4.34 0.00 -9.56
C ASP A 115 4.87 0.11 -11.00
N ALA A 116 4.91 1.33 -11.53
CA ALA A 116 5.46 1.60 -12.86
C ALA A 116 6.92 1.14 -13.03
N ILE A 117 7.73 1.16 -11.97
CA ILE A 117 9.11 0.67 -12.01
C ILE A 117 9.14 -0.85 -11.83
N ALA A 118 8.35 -1.38 -10.91
CA ALA A 118 8.28 -2.80 -10.61
C ALA A 118 7.88 -3.65 -11.83
N ILE A 119 6.89 -3.20 -12.61
CA ILE A 119 6.48 -3.90 -13.84
C ILE A 119 7.58 -3.92 -14.89
N ARG A 120 8.40 -2.87 -14.97
CA ARG A 120 9.56 -2.79 -15.88
C ARG A 120 10.72 -3.66 -15.43
N LEU A 121 10.83 -3.93 -14.13
CA LEU A 121 11.79 -4.88 -13.56
C LEU A 121 11.30 -6.33 -13.66
N GLY A 122 10.07 -6.55 -14.16
CA GLY A 122 9.45 -7.87 -14.32
C GLY A 122 8.87 -8.43 -13.03
N MET A 123 8.73 -7.61 -11.97
CA MET A 123 8.21 -8.07 -10.67
C MET A 123 6.76 -8.54 -10.78
N TRP A 124 5.95 -7.89 -11.60
CA TRP A 124 4.65 -8.36 -12.06
C TRP A 124 4.31 -7.74 -13.41
N ASP A 125 3.29 -8.27 -14.08
CA ASP A 125 2.81 -7.75 -15.37
C ASP A 125 1.27 -7.74 -15.43
N TRP A 126 0.75 -6.54 -15.69
CA TRP A 126 -0.68 -6.25 -15.88
C TRP A 126 -1.25 -6.76 -17.21
N GLY A 127 -0.42 -7.23 -18.15
CA GLY A 127 -0.85 -7.77 -19.45
C GLY A 127 -1.44 -6.73 -20.40
N ARG A 128 -1.21 -5.43 -20.14
CA ARG A 128 -1.74 -4.30 -20.93
C ARG A 128 -0.68 -3.53 -21.71
N GLY A 129 0.61 -3.82 -21.47
CA GLY A 129 1.74 -3.09 -22.05
C GLY A 129 2.14 -1.82 -21.28
N LEU A 130 3.37 -1.35 -21.50
CA LEU A 130 4.00 -0.28 -20.71
C LEU A 130 3.49 1.15 -21.03
N ASP A 131 2.75 1.31 -22.13
CA ASP A 131 2.13 2.58 -22.53
C ASP A 131 0.67 2.72 -22.04
N PHE A 132 0.17 1.72 -21.31
CA PHE A 132 -1.21 1.72 -20.84
C PHE A 132 -1.40 2.67 -19.65
N GLN A 133 -2.32 3.63 -19.78
CA GLN A 133 -2.75 4.51 -18.69
C GLN A 133 -1.58 5.15 -17.92
N TYR A 134 -1.40 4.86 -16.63
CA TYR A 134 -0.33 5.43 -15.81
C TYR A 134 0.96 4.64 -16.01
N PHE A 135 1.72 4.97 -17.06
CA PHE A 135 3.02 4.34 -17.33
C PHE A 135 2.98 2.80 -17.37
N GLY A 136 1.87 2.19 -17.83
CA GLY A 136 1.66 0.75 -17.86
C GLY A 136 0.83 0.20 -16.70
N VAL A 137 0.49 1.05 -15.72
CA VAL A 137 -0.33 0.68 -14.56
C VAL A 137 -1.79 1.12 -14.78
N PRO A 138 -2.77 0.22 -14.59
CA PRO A 138 -4.19 0.58 -14.66
C PRO A 138 -4.61 1.56 -13.56
N TRP A 139 -5.42 2.57 -13.89
CA TRP A 139 -6.01 3.50 -12.91
C TRP A 139 -6.86 2.78 -11.85
N ALA A 140 -7.45 1.64 -12.21
CA ALA A 140 -8.19 0.79 -11.30
C ALA A 140 -7.33 0.23 -10.15
N ASN A 141 -6.00 0.10 -10.34
CA ASN A 141 -5.10 -0.31 -9.27
C ASN A 141 -5.06 0.74 -8.15
N PHE A 142 -4.90 2.02 -8.50
CA PHE A 142 -4.89 3.10 -7.50
C PHE A 142 -6.25 3.27 -6.81
N TRP A 143 -7.36 3.00 -7.53
CA TRP A 143 -8.67 2.93 -6.90
C TRP A 143 -8.75 1.82 -5.86
N ALA A 144 -8.30 0.63 -6.20
CA ALA A 144 -8.27 -0.51 -5.28
C ALA A 144 -7.37 -0.23 -4.07
N TRP A 145 -6.12 0.20 -4.28
CA TRP A 145 -5.19 0.58 -3.20
C TRP A 145 -5.81 1.58 -2.23
N PHE A 146 -6.45 2.63 -2.77
CA PHE A 146 -7.10 3.65 -1.94
C PHE A 146 -8.14 3.04 -1.00
N TRP A 147 -9.08 2.26 -1.55
CA TRP A 147 -10.20 1.73 -0.77
C TRP A 147 -9.81 0.56 0.12
N VAL A 148 -8.92 -0.32 -0.34
CA VAL A 148 -8.34 -1.41 0.47
C VAL A 148 -7.75 -0.86 1.75
N VAL A 149 -6.86 0.13 1.65
CA VAL A 149 -6.19 0.70 2.82
C VAL A 149 -7.17 1.53 3.66
N THR A 150 -8.09 2.27 3.03
CA THR A 150 -9.12 3.06 3.74
C THR A 150 -9.99 2.15 4.62
N PHE A 151 -10.64 1.14 4.05
CA PHE A 151 -11.60 0.32 4.79
C PHE A 151 -10.92 -0.60 5.79
N PHE A 152 -9.80 -1.23 5.42
CA PHE A 152 -9.09 -2.10 6.35
C PHE A 152 -8.54 -1.32 7.54
N SER A 153 -7.91 -0.15 7.29
CA SER A 153 -7.41 0.69 8.38
C SER A 153 -8.54 1.24 9.26
N ALA A 154 -9.66 1.67 8.65
CA ALA A 154 -10.86 2.04 9.39
C ALA A 154 -11.36 0.91 10.28
N GLY A 155 -11.36 -0.33 9.76
CA GLY A 155 -11.71 -1.52 10.52
C GLY A 155 -10.82 -1.74 11.73
N LEU A 156 -9.51 -1.53 11.59
CA LEU A 156 -8.58 -1.62 12.72
C LEU A 156 -8.87 -0.54 13.78
N TRP A 157 -9.09 0.73 13.39
CA TRP A 157 -9.43 1.79 14.35
C TRP A 157 -10.79 1.58 15.02
N LEU A 158 -11.79 1.05 14.31
CA LEU A 158 -13.14 0.86 14.80
C LEU A 158 -13.27 -0.40 15.67
N LEU A 159 -12.63 -1.49 15.25
CA LEU A 159 -12.88 -2.83 15.79
C LEU A 159 -11.70 -3.38 16.61
N ALA A 160 -10.46 -2.96 16.34
CA ALA A 160 -9.25 -3.55 16.94
C ALA A 160 -8.53 -2.67 17.98
N ASP A 161 -8.79 -1.36 17.99
CA ASP A 161 -8.17 -0.40 18.94
C ASP A 161 -8.93 -0.26 20.28
N GLY A 162 -9.95 -1.08 20.49
CA GLY A 162 -10.70 -1.14 21.74
C GLY A 162 -9.89 -1.79 22.89
N LYS A 163 -10.32 -1.52 24.13
CA LYS A 163 -9.66 -2.08 25.33
C LYS A 163 -10.14 -3.50 25.67
N SER A 164 -11.26 -3.95 25.13
CA SER A 164 -11.83 -5.26 25.45
C SER A 164 -11.03 -6.40 24.82
N ALA A 165 -11.05 -7.57 25.46
CA ALA A 165 -10.44 -8.78 24.89
C ALA A 165 -11.05 -9.12 23.52
N VAL A 166 -12.36 -8.96 23.37
CA VAL A 166 -13.08 -9.16 22.09
C VAL A 166 -12.49 -8.29 20.99
N SER A 167 -12.30 -6.99 21.25
CA SER A 167 -11.72 -6.07 20.26
C SER A 167 -10.29 -6.47 19.90
N ARG A 168 -9.47 -6.84 20.88
CA ARG A 168 -8.07 -7.23 20.64
C ARG A 168 -7.91 -8.52 19.86
N TRP A 169 -8.80 -9.49 20.05
CA TRP A 169 -8.74 -10.80 19.38
C TRP A 169 -9.50 -10.84 18.07
N LEU A 170 -10.77 -10.40 18.07
CA LEU A 170 -11.66 -10.49 16.91
C LEU A 170 -11.63 -9.22 16.04
N GLY A 171 -11.16 -8.10 16.57
CA GLY A 171 -11.11 -6.83 15.84
C GLY A 171 -10.35 -6.90 14.52
N PRO A 172 -9.15 -7.51 14.46
CA PRO A 172 -8.42 -7.65 13.19
C PRO A 172 -9.16 -8.53 12.16
N ALA A 173 -9.86 -9.58 12.60
CA ALA A 173 -10.71 -10.37 11.72
C ALA A 173 -11.92 -9.54 11.22
N GLY A 174 -12.53 -8.73 12.07
CA GLY A 174 -13.55 -7.77 11.66
C GLY A 174 -13.02 -6.73 10.67
N ALA A 175 -11.77 -6.29 10.83
CA ALA A 175 -11.11 -5.37 9.89
C ALA A 175 -10.89 -6.00 8.52
N LEU A 176 -10.53 -7.30 8.46
CA LEU A 176 -10.47 -8.06 7.21
C LEU A 176 -11.83 -8.03 6.49
N LEU A 177 -12.91 -8.35 7.21
CA LEU A 177 -14.26 -8.35 6.64
C LEU A 177 -14.66 -6.97 6.11
N LEU A 178 -14.38 -5.91 6.88
CA LEU A 178 -14.67 -4.54 6.44
C LEU A 178 -13.81 -4.14 5.22
N GLY A 179 -12.53 -4.49 5.22
CA GLY A 179 -11.60 -4.26 4.12
C GLY A 179 -12.06 -4.91 2.82
N VAL A 180 -12.34 -6.22 2.86
CA VAL A 180 -12.85 -6.98 1.69
C VAL A 180 -14.19 -6.42 1.22
N SER A 181 -15.16 -6.22 2.13
CA SER A 181 -16.49 -5.74 1.75
C SER A 181 -16.42 -4.34 1.13
N GLY A 182 -15.57 -3.46 1.68
CA GLY A 182 -15.41 -2.10 1.20
C GLY A 182 -14.76 -2.02 -0.18
N VAL A 183 -13.70 -2.80 -0.44
CA VAL A 183 -13.08 -2.83 -1.78
C VAL A 183 -14.02 -3.44 -2.81
N LEU A 184 -14.74 -4.53 -2.48
CA LEU A 184 -15.70 -5.14 -3.40
C LEU A 184 -16.82 -4.16 -3.76
N LEU A 185 -17.42 -3.50 -2.74
CA LEU A 185 -18.47 -2.50 -2.96
C LEU A 185 -17.98 -1.35 -3.86
N THR A 186 -16.79 -0.81 -3.58
CA THR A 186 -16.27 0.32 -4.36
C THR A 186 -15.82 -0.08 -5.76
N ASN A 187 -15.36 -1.32 -5.95
CA ASN A 187 -15.11 -1.88 -7.27
C ASN A 187 -16.41 -2.10 -8.05
N ASP A 188 -17.46 -2.61 -7.42
CA ASP A 188 -18.76 -2.77 -8.07
C ASP A 188 -19.33 -1.42 -8.53
N ILE A 189 -19.16 -0.37 -7.71
CA ILE A 189 -19.56 0.99 -8.09
C ILE A 189 -18.80 1.46 -9.35
N ILE A 190 -17.46 1.34 -9.37
CA ILE A 190 -16.67 1.86 -10.50
C ILE A 190 -16.91 1.04 -11.78
N VAL A 191 -17.17 -0.27 -11.66
CA VAL A 191 -17.37 -1.17 -12.80
C VAL A 191 -18.79 -1.09 -13.37
N TYR A 192 -19.82 -1.12 -12.51
CA TYR A 192 -21.21 -1.28 -12.96
C TYR A 192 -22.04 -0.01 -12.93
N VAL A 193 -21.64 1.00 -12.14
CA VAL A 193 -22.42 2.24 -11.99
C VAL A 193 -21.79 3.39 -12.77
N VAL A 194 -20.46 3.51 -12.73
CA VAL A 194 -19.74 4.62 -13.38
C VAL A 194 -19.47 4.29 -14.86
N PRO A 195 -19.96 5.09 -15.82
CA PRO A 195 -19.66 4.86 -17.22
C PRO A 195 -18.15 4.91 -17.49
N GLN A 196 -17.65 4.05 -18.37
CA GLN A 196 -16.21 3.89 -18.64
C GLN A 196 -15.50 5.23 -18.94
N ALA A 197 -16.15 6.12 -19.69
CA ALA A 197 -15.62 7.44 -20.03
C ALA A 197 -15.34 8.35 -18.81
N TRP A 198 -15.99 8.08 -17.67
CA TRP A 198 -15.89 8.87 -16.45
C TRP A 198 -15.06 8.20 -15.35
N GLN A 199 -14.65 6.95 -15.52
CA GLN A 199 -13.95 6.20 -14.47
C GLN A 199 -12.68 6.91 -14.00
N THR A 200 -11.80 7.32 -14.92
CA THR A 200 -10.57 8.04 -14.58
C THR A 200 -10.86 9.34 -13.83
N THR A 201 -11.89 10.08 -14.23
CA THR A 201 -12.31 11.32 -13.57
C THR A 201 -12.81 11.06 -12.15
N VAL A 202 -13.63 10.03 -11.95
CA VAL A 202 -14.13 9.65 -10.62
C VAL A 202 -12.98 9.23 -9.69
N ILE A 203 -12.03 8.45 -10.20
CA ILE A 203 -10.84 8.04 -9.44
C ILE A 203 -10.02 9.28 -9.04
N ALA A 204 -9.73 10.17 -10.00
CA ALA A 204 -8.96 11.39 -9.76
C ALA A 204 -9.66 12.31 -8.76
N VAL A 205 -10.96 12.57 -8.93
CA VAL A 205 -11.75 13.41 -8.01
C VAL A 205 -11.78 12.83 -6.60
N THR A 206 -11.89 11.50 -6.48
CA THR A 206 -11.91 10.83 -5.17
C THR A 206 -10.57 11.00 -4.45
N ILE A 207 -9.46 10.71 -5.12
CA ILE A 207 -8.12 10.78 -4.52
C ILE A 207 -7.74 12.25 -4.23
N LEU A 208 -7.89 13.14 -5.23
CA LEU A 208 -7.54 14.55 -5.09
C LEU A 208 -8.47 15.28 -4.12
N GLY A 209 -9.77 14.95 -4.11
CA GLY A 209 -10.73 15.47 -3.14
C GLY A 209 -10.39 15.04 -1.72
N THR A 210 -9.97 13.79 -1.53
CA THR A 210 -9.51 13.27 -0.22
C THR A 210 -8.21 13.97 0.22
N LEU A 211 -7.28 14.19 -0.70
CA LEU A 211 -6.07 14.96 -0.43
C LEU A 211 -6.41 16.39 -0.02
N ALA A 212 -7.25 17.08 -0.79
CA ALA A 212 -7.70 18.43 -0.48
C ALA A 212 -8.40 18.52 0.88
N LEU A 213 -9.30 17.57 1.18
CA LEU A 213 -9.95 17.46 2.49
C LEU A 213 -8.93 17.28 3.60
N THR A 214 -7.97 16.37 3.42
CA THR A 214 -6.93 16.10 4.42
C THR A 214 -6.07 17.34 4.66
N LEU A 215 -5.70 18.09 3.62
CA LEU A 215 -4.96 19.34 3.74
C LEU A 215 -5.79 20.45 4.43
N ALA A 216 -7.08 20.55 4.11
CA ALA A 216 -8.00 21.50 4.73
C ALA A 216 -8.23 21.23 6.23
N LEU A 217 -8.04 19.99 6.69
CA LEU A 217 -8.06 19.64 8.11
C LEU A 217 -6.77 20.06 8.85
N HIS A 218 -5.79 20.65 8.16
CA HIS A 218 -4.54 21.17 8.71
C HIS A 218 -3.85 20.23 9.71
N PRO A 219 -3.49 18.99 9.29
CA PRO A 219 -2.91 17.99 10.18
C PRO A 219 -1.60 18.48 10.77
N ARG A 220 -1.54 18.59 12.09
CA ARG A 220 -0.31 18.87 12.83
C ARG A 220 0.30 17.55 13.26
N ILE A 221 1.56 17.33 12.91
CA ILE A 221 2.32 16.18 13.40
C ILE A 221 2.72 16.48 14.84
N SER A 222 2.48 15.54 15.75
CA SER A 222 2.92 15.65 17.14
C SER A 222 4.43 15.88 17.17
N SER A 223 4.93 16.73 18.07
CA SER A 223 6.35 17.09 18.22
C SER A 223 7.28 15.93 18.65
N ARG A 224 6.80 14.69 18.59
CA ARG A 224 7.58 13.47 18.85
C ARG A 224 8.13 12.92 17.54
N PRO A 225 9.36 12.40 17.53
CA PRO A 225 9.87 11.72 16.35
C PRO A 225 8.95 10.57 15.97
N LEU A 226 8.66 10.43 14.68
CA LEU A 226 7.89 9.30 14.16
C LEU A 226 8.59 7.98 14.51
N PRO A 227 7.84 6.92 14.87
CA PRO A 227 8.39 5.59 15.08
C PRO A 227 9.16 5.10 13.85
N ALA A 228 10.17 4.25 14.08
CA ALA A 228 11.05 3.78 13.02
C ALA A 228 10.30 3.19 11.81
N PRO A 229 9.28 2.31 11.96
CA PRO A 229 8.53 1.80 10.81
C PRO A 229 7.85 2.90 9.98
N ALA A 230 7.27 3.91 10.64
CA ALA A 230 6.59 5.02 9.96
C ALA A 230 7.52 5.86 9.10
N ARG A 231 8.82 5.88 9.42
CA ARG A 231 9.86 6.63 8.69
C ARG A 231 10.54 5.77 7.64
N TRP A 232 10.97 4.58 8.03
CA TRP A 232 11.82 3.73 7.18
C TRP A 232 11.04 3.01 6.10
N THR A 233 9.78 2.62 6.34
CA THR A 233 8.97 1.94 5.30
C THR A 233 8.85 2.78 4.03
N PRO A 234 8.24 3.98 4.03
CA PRO A 234 8.11 4.76 2.81
C PRO A 234 9.48 5.12 2.21
N LEU A 235 10.47 5.45 3.05
CA LEU A 235 11.82 5.77 2.59
C LEU A 235 12.46 4.62 1.82
N ILE A 236 12.43 3.39 2.38
CA ILE A 236 13.04 2.22 1.75
C ILE A 236 12.33 1.87 0.44
N PHE A 237 10.99 1.94 0.39
CA PHE A 237 10.25 1.72 -0.85
C PHE A 237 10.68 2.72 -1.93
N HIS A 238 10.63 4.02 -1.65
CA HIS A 238 10.98 5.04 -2.63
C HIS A 238 12.44 4.96 -3.04
N LEU A 239 13.38 4.82 -2.09
CA LEU A 239 14.81 4.72 -2.40
C LEU A 239 15.11 3.46 -3.22
N PHE A 240 14.51 2.32 -2.87
CA PHE A 240 14.71 1.08 -3.62
C PHE A 240 14.26 1.24 -5.07
N PHE A 241 13.03 1.70 -5.32
CA PHE A 241 12.53 1.82 -6.69
C PHE A 241 13.21 2.94 -7.49
N LEU A 242 13.57 4.07 -6.85
CA LEU A 242 14.40 5.08 -7.49
C LEU A 242 15.77 4.53 -7.90
N THR A 243 16.44 3.83 -6.99
CA THR A 243 17.80 3.30 -7.21
C THR A 243 17.77 2.15 -8.23
N ALA A 244 16.87 1.19 -8.08
CA ALA A 244 16.70 0.08 -9.02
C ALA A 244 16.29 0.61 -10.40
N GLY A 245 15.39 1.59 -10.44
CA GLY A 245 14.96 2.25 -11.66
C GLY A 245 16.10 2.97 -12.39
N ALA A 246 16.98 3.64 -11.65
CA ALA A 246 18.15 4.34 -12.20
C ALA A 246 19.23 3.36 -12.68
N ILE A 247 19.56 2.33 -11.88
CA ILE A 247 20.58 1.32 -12.24
C ILE A 247 20.17 0.54 -13.49
N SER A 248 18.90 0.14 -13.57
CA SER A 248 18.36 -0.59 -14.74
C SER A 248 18.10 0.31 -15.96
N GLY A 249 18.12 1.63 -15.79
CA GLY A 249 17.80 2.61 -16.83
C GLY A 249 16.30 2.78 -17.12
N VAL A 250 15.42 1.96 -16.53
CA VAL A 250 13.98 1.96 -16.84
C VAL A 250 13.28 3.25 -16.41
N ILE A 251 13.81 3.93 -15.39
CA ILE A 251 13.20 5.18 -14.89
C ILE A 251 13.35 6.35 -15.86
N PHE A 252 14.29 6.26 -16.81
CA PHE A 252 14.52 7.29 -17.82
C PHE A 252 13.56 7.18 -19.02
N HIS A 253 12.75 6.11 -19.08
CA HIS A 253 11.87 5.81 -20.21
C HIS A 253 10.46 5.40 -19.73
N PRO A 254 9.48 6.33 -19.72
CA PRO A 254 9.58 7.73 -20.16
C PRO A 254 10.25 8.66 -19.12
N PRO A 255 10.86 9.79 -19.53
CA PRO A 255 11.52 10.72 -18.60
C PRO A 255 10.60 11.30 -17.53
N LEU A 256 9.29 11.39 -17.83
CA LEU A 256 8.29 11.84 -16.87
C LEU A 256 8.19 10.92 -15.64
N LEU A 257 8.52 9.62 -15.79
CA LEU A 257 8.53 8.67 -14.68
C LEU A 257 9.54 9.08 -13.61
N LEU A 258 10.76 9.48 -14.00
CA LEU A 258 11.76 10.00 -13.07
C LEU A 258 11.26 11.25 -12.33
N ALA A 259 10.67 12.21 -13.06
CA ALA A 259 10.17 13.44 -12.47
C ALA A 259 9.06 13.16 -11.43
N VAL A 260 8.15 12.25 -11.73
CA VAL A 260 7.08 11.83 -10.82
C VAL A 260 7.66 11.11 -9.59
N SER A 261 8.57 10.16 -9.78
CA SER A 261 9.18 9.41 -8.66
C SER A 261 9.99 10.33 -7.73
N LEU A 262 10.74 11.29 -8.26
CA LEU A 262 11.45 12.29 -7.46
C LEU A 262 10.49 13.23 -6.72
N SER A 263 9.38 13.63 -7.35
CA SER A 263 8.38 14.50 -6.74
C SER A 263 7.69 13.81 -5.55
N ILE A 264 7.28 12.55 -5.74
CA ILE A 264 6.65 11.76 -4.67
C ILE A 264 7.65 11.52 -3.52
N PHE A 265 8.91 11.19 -3.83
CA PHE A 265 9.97 11.06 -2.82
C PHE A 265 10.19 12.36 -2.03
N GLY A 266 10.27 13.50 -2.71
CA GLY A 266 10.41 14.81 -2.07
C GLY A 266 9.24 15.13 -1.15
N ILE A 267 8.00 14.85 -1.57
CA ILE A 267 6.81 15.04 -0.73
C ILE A 267 6.84 14.12 0.49
N ALA A 268 7.25 12.87 0.32
CA ALA A 268 7.32 11.88 1.40
C ALA A 268 8.39 12.23 2.46
N TRP A 269 9.46 12.93 2.08
CA TRP A 269 10.64 13.18 2.93
C TRP A 269 10.79 14.62 3.45
N THR A 270 9.97 15.57 3.00
CA THR A 270 10.05 16.99 3.41
C THR A 270 9.46 17.30 4.81
N ARG A 271 9.30 16.30 5.69
CA ARG A 271 8.69 16.47 7.02
C ARG A 271 9.39 15.69 8.13
#